data_AF-A0A0P7UC34-F1
#
_entry.id   AF-A0A0P7UC34-F1
#
_cell.length_a   1.000
_cell.length_b   1.000
_cell.length_c   1.000
_cell.angle_alpha   90.00
_cell.angle_beta   90.00
_cell.angle_gamma   90.00
#
_symmetry.space_group_name_H-M   'P 1'
#
loop_
_entity.id
_entity.type
_entity.pdbx_description
1 polymer ?
#
loop_
_entity_poly.entity_id
_entity_poly.type
_entity_poly.pdbx_seq_one_letter_code
_entity_poly.pdbx_strand_id
1 'polypeptide(L)'
;QRVELGARLVDDRGVLFTSAATYEADRSGAVDLGTSRSLGGSYTGVEPMGLFWSMQPNSPHTKLSKKDVQKPCAVDVEVFSTSDRHHVLARETNERGFMVPGVRRLPVKVGRIRGTLFVPPAEDPLPGVLELCSLGGGLQEVRGSLLANKGFVVFCLAYYKYDDLPASVTHFDLEYFEEALEFLRSRPE
;
A
#
# COMPACT_ATOMS: atom_id res chain seq x y z
N GLN A 1 -26.97 5.33 20.13
CA GLN A 1 -26.37 6.65 19.81
C GLN A 1 -25.93 6.63 18.36
N ARG A 2 -26.10 7.71 17.59
CA ARG A 2 -25.62 7.76 16.21
C ARG A 2 -24.27 8.49 16.14
N VAL A 3 -23.33 7.90 15.42
CA VAL A 3 -21.94 8.37 15.31
C VAL A 3 -21.48 8.32 13.85
N GLU A 4 -20.51 9.15 13.52
CA GLU A 4 -19.80 9.11 12.23
C GLU A 4 -18.35 8.73 12.48
N LEU A 5 -17.86 7.73 11.77
CA LEU A 5 -16.44 7.36 11.76
C LEU A 5 -15.81 7.97 10.51
N GLY A 6 -14.85 8.85 10.70
CA GLY A 6 -14.01 9.40 9.64
C GLY A 6 -12.65 8.72 9.63
N ALA A 7 -12.11 8.43 8.45
CA ALA A 7 -10.74 8.00 8.26
C ALA A 7 -10.00 8.96 7.33
N ARG A 8 -8.74 9.27 7.68
CA ARG A 8 -7.89 10.23 7.00
C ARG A 8 -6.47 9.67 6.82
N LEU A 9 -5.93 9.81 5.63
CA LEU A 9 -4.55 9.48 5.29
C LEU A 9 -3.94 10.59 4.44
N VAL A 10 -2.66 10.90 4.67
CA VAL A 10 -1.88 11.77 3.77
C VAL A 10 -0.81 10.92 3.12
N ASP A 11 -0.78 10.91 1.78
CA ASP A 11 0.16 10.08 1.02
C ASP A 11 1.57 10.71 0.93
N ASP A 12 2.52 10.01 0.32
CA ASP A 12 3.92 10.47 0.21
C ASP A 12 4.07 11.71 -0.71
N ARG A 13 3.01 12.15 -1.38
CA ARG A 13 2.94 13.40 -2.16
C ARG A 13 2.24 14.52 -1.41
N GLY A 14 1.80 14.29 -0.18
CA GLY A 14 1.05 15.27 0.61
C GLY A 14 -0.43 15.36 0.24
N VAL A 15 -0.96 14.42 -0.56
CA VAL A 15 -2.37 14.42 -0.94
C VAL A 15 -3.19 13.80 0.18
N LEU A 16 -4.29 14.46 0.54
CA LEU A 16 -5.23 14.01 1.54
C LEU A 16 -6.23 13.03 0.92
N PHE A 17 -6.37 11.86 1.54
CA PHE A 17 -7.38 10.86 1.27
C PHE A 17 -8.30 10.71 2.48
N THR A 18 -9.61 10.69 2.25
CA THR A 18 -10.61 10.59 3.32
C THR A 18 -11.75 9.65 2.95
N SER A 19 -12.34 9.04 3.97
CA SER A 19 -13.65 8.39 3.90
C SER A 19 -14.43 8.65 5.18
N ALA A 20 -15.75 8.55 5.14
CA ALA A 20 -16.57 8.59 6.34
C ALA A 20 -17.75 7.62 6.23
N ALA A 21 -18.19 7.07 7.35
CA ALA A 21 -19.37 6.22 7.42
C ALA A 21 -20.15 6.47 8.71
N THR A 22 -21.48 6.49 8.61
CA THR A 22 -22.38 6.70 9.76
C THR A 22 -22.85 5.37 10.33
N TYR A 23 -22.83 5.24 11.64
CA TYR A 23 -23.24 4.05 12.38
C TYR A 23 -24.21 4.39 13.49
N GLU A 24 -24.97 3.37 13.90
CA GLU A 24 -25.78 3.42 15.10
C GLU A 24 -25.23 2.41 16.11
N ALA A 25 -24.80 2.93 17.26
CA ALA A 25 -24.33 2.11 18.37
C ALA A 25 -25.46 1.25 18.92
N ASP A 26 -25.13 0.03 19.30
CA ASP A 26 -26.08 -0.93 19.85
C ASP A 26 -26.59 -0.54 21.26
N ARG A 27 -27.35 -1.43 21.89
CA ARG A 27 -27.92 -1.20 23.24
C ARG A 27 -26.85 -1.07 24.34
N SER A 28 -25.65 -1.58 24.10
CA SER A 28 -24.50 -1.44 25.00
C SER A 28 -23.67 -0.17 24.72
N GLY A 29 -23.99 0.56 23.65
CA GLY A 29 -23.24 1.72 23.21
C GLY A 29 -22.03 1.38 22.34
N ALA A 30 -21.94 0.15 21.81
CA ALA A 30 -20.83 -0.31 20.99
C ALA A 30 -21.14 -0.19 19.49
N VAL A 31 -20.10 0.08 18.69
CA VAL A 31 -20.10 -0.08 17.23
C VAL A 31 -18.99 -1.06 16.88
N ASP A 32 -19.36 -2.22 16.34
CA ASP A 32 -18.42 -3.21 15.81
C ASP A 32 -18.53 -3.23 14.28
N LEU A 33 -17.46 -2.85 13.58
CA LEU A 33 -17.45 -2.76 12.11
C LEU A 33 -17.58 -4.12 11.42
N GLY A 34 -17.34 -5.23 12.14
CA GLY A 34 -17.55 -6.60 11.68
C GLY A 34 -19.01 -6.99 11.50
N THR A 35 -19.92 -6.32 12.22
CA THR A 35 -21.32 -6.72 12.36
C THR A 35 -22.31 -5.57 12.19
N SER A 36 -21.90 -4.35 12.53
CA SER A 36 -22.69 -3.13 12.42
C SER A 36 -22.69 -2.63 10.99
N ARG A 37 -23.87 -2.43 10.41
CA ARG A 37 -24.00 -1.86 9.07
C ARG A 37 -23.73 -0.36 9.07
N SER A 38 -22.92 0.12 8.12
CA SER A 38 -22.89 1.54 7.77
C SER A 38 -24.25 1.95 7.19
N LEU A 39 -24.76 3.08 7.67
CA LEU A 39 -26.05 3.66 7.28
C LEU A 39 -25.93 4.67 6.13
N GLY A 40 -24.71 5.16 5.85
CA GLY A 40 -24.47 6.22 4.88
C GLY A 40 -23.03 6.72 4.91
N GLY A 41 -22.70 7.63 4.00
CA GLY A 41 -21.34 8.15 3.81
C GLY A 41 -20.69 7.60 2.55
N SER A 42 -19.39 7.33 2.62
CA SER A 42 -18.57 6.80 1.52
C SER A 42 -18.95 5.36 1.10
N TYR A 43 -19.63 4.61 1.98
CA TYR A 43 -20.14 3.26 1.72
C TYR A 43 -21.31 2.93 2.66
N THR A 44 -22.04 1.85 2.37
CA THR A 44 -23.16 1.34 3.19
C THR A 44 -23.06 -0.18 3.34
N GLY A 45 -23.73 -0.76 4.35
CA GLY A 45 -23.70 -2.19 4.60
C GLY A 45 -22.62 -2.62 5.61
N VAL A 46 -22.45 -3.93 5.80
CA VAL A 46 -21.45 -4.49 6.73
C VAL A 46 -20.13 -4.64 5.97
N GLU A 47 -19.31 -3.60 6.06
CA GLU A 47 -18.05 -3.47 5.31
C GLU A 47 -16.90 -3.15 6.28
N PRO A 48 -16.28 -4.17 6.92
CA PRO A 48 -15.32 -3.94 8.02
C PRO A 48 -14.08 -3.13 7.59
N MET A 49 -13.69 -3.24 6.32
CA MET A 49 -12.58 -2.50 5.72
C MET A 49 -13.04 -1.28 4.90
N GLY A 50 -14.31 -0.90 5.00
CA GLY A 50 -14.94 0.18 4.25
C GLY A 50 -14.15 1.49 4.32
N LEU A 51 -13.76 1.89 5.53
CA LEU A 51 -12.97 3.12 5.76
C LEU A 51 -11.64 3.14 5.00
N PHE A 52 -11.08 2.00 4.62
CA PHE A 52 -9.78 1.94 3.94
C PHE A 52 -9.94 1.89 2.42
N TRP A 53 -10.81 1.03 1.90
CA TRP A 53 -10.96 0.88 0.45
C TRP A 53 -11.76 2.01 -0.19
N SER A 54 -12.65 2.67 0.57
CA SER A 54 -13.53 3.73 0.06
C SER A 54 -12.92 5.13 0.15
N MET A 55 -11.65 5.26 0.53
CA MET A 55 -10.99 6.56 0.62
C MET A 55 -10.91 7.23 -0.74
N GLN A 56 -11.27 8.52 -0.77
CA GLN A 56 -11.17 9.36 -1.95
C GLN A 56 -10.18 10.51 -1.72
N PRO A 57 -9.41 10.90 -2.75
CA PRO A 57 -8.54 12.06 -2.66
C PRO A 57 -9.36 13.35 -2.57
N ASN A 58 -8.83 14.36 -1.88
CA ASN A 58 -9.38 15.71 -1.91
C ASN A 58 -9.17 16.43 -3.27
N SER A 59 -8.33 15.87 -4.14
CA SER A 59 -8.08 16.35 -5.49
C SER A 59 -8.60 15.36 -6.55
N PRO A 60 -9.35 15.81 -7.57
CA PRO A 60 -9.81 14.95 -8.67
C PRO A 60 -8.67 14.19 -9.36
N HIS A 61 -9.00 13.05 -9.97
CA HIS A 61 -8.07 12.25 -10.80
C HIS A 61 -6.75 11.86 -10.13
N THR A 62 -6.74 11.72 -8.80
CA THR A 62 -5.52 11.48 -8.04
C THR A 62 -5.47 10.04 -7.51
N LYS A 63 -4.36 9.35 -7.78
CA LYS A 63 -4.06 8.03 -7.23
C LYS A 63 -3.21 8.16 -5.97
N LEU A 64 -3.46 7.30 -4.97
CA LEU A 64 -2.63 7.19 -3.78
C LEU A 64 -1.20 6.80 -4.17
N SER A 65 -0.22 7.55 -3.66
CA SER A 65 1.20 7.31 -3.92
C SER A 65 1.92 6.86 -2.65
N LYS A 66 2.59 5.72 -2.74
CA LYS A 66 3.52 5.24 -1.74
C LYS A 66 4.87 4.99 -2.40
N LYS A 67 5.87 5.78 -2.03
CA LYS A 67 7.24 5.77 -2.57
C LYS A 67 8.21 5.06 -1.65
N ASP A 68 8.11 5.30 -0.34
CA ASP A 68 8.99 4.68 0.65
C ASP A 68 8.26 3.59 1.43
N VAL A 69 8.44 2.33 1.00
CA VAL A 69 7.83 1.16 1.64
C VAL A 69 8.41 0.82 3.02
N GLN A 70 9.53 1.43 3.41
CA GLN A 70 10.10 1.24 4.75
C GLN A 70 9.30 1.98 5.83
N LYS A 71 8.47 2.95 5.44
CA LYS A 71 7.62 3.72 6.35
C LYS A 71 6.18 3.24 6.26
N PRO A 72 5.46 3.08 7.38
CA PRO A 72 4.03 2.78 7.34
C PRO A 72 3.23 3.95 6.74
N CYS A 73 2.00 3.68 6.30
CA CYS A 73 0.98 4.70 6.12
C CYS A 73 0.23 4.89 7.44
N ALA A 74 0.12 6.13 7.92
CA ALA A 74 -0.72 6.45 9.06
C ALA A 74 -2.15 6.76 8.59
N VAL A 75 -3.12 6.06 9.18
CA VAL A 75 -4.55 6.32 8.98
C VAL A 75 -5.13 6.82 10.30
N ASP A 76 -5.46 8.09 10.36
CA ASP A 76 -6.17 8.68 11.49
C ASP A 76 -7.65 8.31 11.39
N VAL A 77 -8.20 7.73 12.45
CA VAL A 77 -9.61 7.38 12.58
C VAL A 77 -10.20 8.23 13.71
N GLU A 78 -11.26 8.95 13.40
CA GLU A 78 -11.97 9.83 14.33
C GLU A 78 -13.43 9.44 14.42
N VAL A 79 -13.98 9.46 15.62
CA VAL A 79 -15.41 9.23 15.90
C VAL A 79 -16.06 10.55 16.27
N PHE A 80 -17.10 10.94 15.54
CA PHE A 80 -17.86 12.16 15.77
C PHE A 80 -19.28 11.82 16.25
N SER A 81 -19.84 12.65 17.12
CA SER A 81 -21.27 12.61 17.35
C SER A 81 -22.01 13.19 16.14
N THR A 82 -23.06 12.53 15.64
CA THR A 82 -23.85 13.12 14.54
C THR A 82 -24.69 14.31 14.99
N SER A 83 -24.92 14.47 16.31
CA SER A 83 -25.64 15.63 16.86
C SER A 83 -24.76 16.87 16.99
N ASP A 84 -23.44 16.69 17.06
CA ASP A 84 -22.45 17.77 17.10
C ASP A 84 -21.18 17.31 16.37
N ARG A 85 -21.10 17.66 15.08
CA ARG A 85 -20.00 17.23 14.20
C ARG A 85 -18.66 17.91 14.53
N HIS A 86 -18.65 18.89 15.43
CA HIS A 86 -17.42 19.52 15.90
C HIS A 86 -16.85 18.82 17.14
N HIS A 87 -17.61 17.91 17.76
CA HIS A 87 -17.20 17.18 18.94
C HIS A 87 -16.66 15.79 18.59
N VAL A 88 -15.33 15.64 18.67
CA VAL A 88 -14.64 14.36 18.55
C VAL A 88 -14.83 13.57 19.84
N LEU A 89 -15.47 12.39 19.72
CA LEU A 89 -15.70 11.46 20.83
C LEU A 89 -14.44 10.63 21.13
N ALA A 90 -13.72 10.23 20.08
CA ALA A 90 -12.48 9.45 20.17
C ALA A 90 -11.65 9.63 18.89
N ARG A 91 -10.33 9.43 19.00
CA ARG A 91 -9.40 9.41 17.88
C ARG A 91 -8.31 8.39 18.13
N GLU A 92 -7.93 7.67 17.08
CA GLU A 92 -6.77 6.78 17.08
C GLU A 92 -6.06 6.79 15.73
N THR A 93 -4.78 6.41 15.71
CA THR A 93 -4.00 6.28 14.47
C THR A 93 -3.66 4.81 14.22
N ASN A 94 -4.11 4.28 13.07
CA ASN A 94 -3.75 2.95 12.59
C ASN A 94 -2.54 3.04 11.66
N GLU A 95 -1.39 2.52 12.09
CA GLU A 95 -0.22 2.39 11.22
C GLU A 95 -0.29 1.12 10.36
N ARG A 96 -0.12 1.30 9.05
CA ARG A 96 -0.19 0.22 8.06
C ARG A 96 1.17 0.05 7.37
N GLY A 97 1.94 -0.92 7.84
CA GLY A 97 3.27 -1.25 7.31
C GLY A 97 3.24 -2.02 5.99
N PHE A 98 4.27 -1.85 5.17
CA PHE A 98 4.47 -2.57 3.90
C PHE A 98 5.52 -3.67 4.00
N MET A 99 6.41 -3.59 4.98
CA MET A 99 7.45 -4.59 5.26
C MET A 99 7.26 -5.11 6.69
N VAL A 100 7.27 -6.43 6.86
CA VAL A 100 7.30 -7.04 8.20
C VAL A 100 8.74 -7.10 8.74
N PRO A 101 8.94 -7.19 10.07
CA PRO A 101 10.26 -7.33 10.65
C PRO A 101 11.05 -8.49 10.01
N GLY A 102 12.32 -8.23 9.69
CA GLY A 102 13.23 -9.22 9.09
C GLY A 102 13.26 -9.22 7.56
N VAL A 103 12.28 -8.64 6.86
CA VAL A 103 12.37 -8.49 5.40
C VAL A 103 13.45 -7.47 5.05
N ARG A 104 14.41 -7.87 4.22
CA ARG A 104 15.49 -7.01 3.72
C ARG A 104 15.08 -6.37 2.41
N ARG A 105 15.33 -5.07 2.27
CA ARG A 105 15.18 -4.30 1.04
C ARG A 105 16.56 -4.00 0.46
N LEU A 106 16.89 -4.57 -0.69
CA LEU A 106 18.21 -4.48 -1.30
C LEU A 106 18.10 -3.79 -2.67
N PRO A 107 18.53 -2.52 -2.82
CA PRO A 107 18.64 -1.89 -4.13
C PRO A 107 19.58 -2.69 -5.04
N VAL A 108 19.16 -2.93 -6.29
CA VAL A 108 19.91 -3.70 -7.29
C VAL A 108 20.37 -2.76 -8.40
N LYS A 109 21.69 -2.72 -8.59
CA LYS A 109 22.38 -2.04 -9.69
C LYS A 109 23.51 -2.94 -10.19
N VAL A 110 23.17 -3.92 -11.03
CA VAL A 110 24.09 -4.92 -11.58
C VAL A 110 24.00 -4.86 -13.10
N GLY A 111 25.13 -4.75 -13.82
CA GLY A 111 25.09 -4.53 -15.27
C GLY A 111 24.15 -3.38 -15.65
N ARG A 112 23.18 -3.65 -16.52
CA ARG A 112 22.11 -2.70 -16.89
C ARG A 112 20.82 -2.84 -16.08
N ILE A 113 20.62 -3.92 -15.32
CA ILE A 113 19.38 -4.12 -14.55
C ILE A 113 19.29 -3.16 -13.35
N ARG A 114 18.11 -2.58 -13.14
CA ARG A 114 17.82 -1.65 -12.03
C ARG A 114 16.55 -2.06 -11.32
N GLY A 115 16.58 -2.06 -9.99
CA GLY A 115 15.39 -2.40 -9.22
C GLY A 115 15.67 -2.56 -7.74
N THR A 116 14.79 -3.30 -7.07
CA THR A 116 14.93 -3.61 -5.64
C THR A 116 14.55 -5.06 -5.40
N LEU A 117 15.43 -5.80 -4.73
CA LEU A 117 15.18 -7.16 -4.27
C LEU A 117 14.68 -7.12 -2.83
N PHE A 118 13.52 -7.72 -2.58
CA PHE A 118 12.98 -7.96 -1.25
C PHE A 118 13.24 -9.41 -0.86
N VAL A 119 13.88 -9.60 0.29
CA VAL A 119 14.26 -10.93 0.78
C VAL A 119 13.69 -11.12 2.18
N PRO A 120 12.70 -12.00 2.37
CA PRO A 120 12.20 -12.32 3.69
C PRO A 120 13.22 -13.18 4.47
N PRO A 121 13.12 -13.21 5.81
CA PRO A 121 13.99 -14.05 6.62
C PRO A 121 13.64 -15.53 6.38
N ALA A 122 14.63 -16.32 5.96
CA ALA A 122 14.49 -17.77 5.76
C ALA A 122 15.85 -18.48 5.93
N GLU A 123 15.79 -19.75 6.35
CA GLU A 123 16.94 -20.64 6.45
C GLU A 123 17.16 -21.42 5.14
N ASP A 124 16.07 -21.73 4.43
CA ASP A 124 16.05 -22.44 3.16
C ASP A 124 15.77 -21.50 1.97
N PRO A 125 16.20 -21.87 0.75
CA PRO A 125 15.85 -21.13 -0.47
C PRO A 125 14.34 -20.99 -0.69
N LEU A 126 13.93 -19.82 -1.12
CA LEU A 126 12.54 -19.42 -1.31
C LEU A 126 12.18 -19.25 -2.79
N PRO A 127 10.89 -19.38 -3.14
CA PRO A 127 10.44 -19.09 -4.48
C PRO A 127 10.71 -17.61 -4.86
N GLY A 128 11.42 -17.42 -5.98
CA GLY A 128 11.70 -16.11 -6.58
C GLY A 128 10.56 -15.61 -7.48
N VAL A 129 10.23 -14.33 -7.38
CA VAL A 129 9.22 -13.65 -8.22
C VAL A 129 9.83 -12.39 -8.84
N LEU A 130 9.76 -12.28 -10.17
CA LEU A 130 10.06 -11.03 -10.87
C LEU A 130 8.78 -10.18 -10.95
N GLU A 131 8.77 -9.02 -10.32
CA GLU A 131 7.67 -8.07 -10.33
C GLU A 131 7.92 -6.98 -11.38
N LEU A 132 6.95 -6.82 -12.27
CA LEU A 132 6.96 -5.81 -13.33
C LEU A 132 5.75 -4.88 -13.18
N CYS A 133 5.99 -3.58 -13.18
CA CYS A 133 4.92 -2.58 -13.21
C CYS A 133 4.88 -1.87 -14.57
N SER A 134 3.79 -2.08 -15.31
CA SER A 134 3.66 -1.69 -16.72
C SER A 134 3.44 -0.19 -16.96
N LEU A 135 2.72 0.49 -16.05
CA LEU A 135 2.21 1.84 -16.26
C LEU A 135 2.93 2.87 -15.39
N GLY A 136 3.40 3.94 -16.04
CA GLY A 136 3.98 5.13 -15.40
C GLY A 136 5.52 5.18 -15.38
N GLY A 137 6.17 4.02 -15.53
CA GLY A 137 7.62 3.87 -15.39
C GLY A 137 8.08 4.10 -13.97
N GLY A 138 9.39 4.24 -13.79
CA GLY A 138 9.97 4.27 -12.46
C GLY A 138 10.05 2.87 -11.83
N LEU A 139 10.35 2.85 -10.54
CA LEU A 139 10.36 1.65 -9.72
C LEU A 139 9.15 1.67 -8.77
N GLN A 140 8.40 0.57 -8.73
CA GLN A 140 7.25 0.40 -7.84
C GLN A 140 7.51 -0.75 -6.88
N GLU A 141 7.55 -0.46 -5.58
CA GLU A 141 7.98 -1.43 -4.56
C GLU A 141 6.84 -1.97 -3.70
N VAL A 142 5.65 -1.35 -3.77
CA VAL A 142 4.51 -1.67 -2.89
C VAL A 142 4.08 -3.13 -3.03
N ARG A 143 3.95 -3.64 -4.25
CA ARG A 143 3.53 -5.03 -4.46
C ARG A 143 4.62 -6.01 -4.05
N GLY A 144 5.88 -5.73 -4.41
CA GLY A 144 6.99 -6.62 -4.09
C GLY A 144 7.25 -6.73 -2.60
N SER A 145 7.23 -5.61 -1.87
CA SER A 145 7.36 -5.60 -0.40
C SER A 145 6.25 -6.40 0.29
N LEU A 146 4.99 -6.21 -0.13
CA LEU A 146 3.86 -6.95 0.44
C LEU A 146 3.90 -8.45 0.13
N LEU A 147 4.36 -8.83 -1.07
CA LEU A 147 4.49 -10.22 -1.45
C LEU A 147 5.68 -10.90 -0.73
N ALA A 148 6.77 -10.18 -0.48
CA ALA A 148 7.88 -10.70 0.32
C ALA A 148 7.45 -11.06 1.76
N ASN A 149 6.50 -10.33 2.35
CA ASN A 149 5.89 -10.69 3.64
C ASN A 149 5.15 -12.05 3.62
N LYS A 150 4.99 -12.67 2.45
CA LYS A 150 4.35 -13.99 2.25
C LYS A 150 5.35 -15.10 1.95
N GLY A 151 6.66 -14.85 2.08
CA GLY A 151 7.69 -15.88 1.91
C GLY A 151 8.22 -16.02 0.48
N PHE A 152 8.19 -14.93 -0.29
CA PHE A 152 8.77 -14.89 -1.64
C PHE A 152 9.98 -13.97 -1.68
N VAL A 153 11.02 -14.36 -2.42
CA VAL A 153 12.08 -13.42 -2.82
C VAL A 153 11.57 -12.64 -4.02
N VAL A 154 11.35 -11.34 -3.88
CA VAL A 154 10.68 -10.55 -4.93
C VAL A 154 11.62 -9.50 -5.49
N PHE A 155 11.90 -9.59 -6.79
CA PHE A 155 12.66 -8.59 -7.51
C PHE A 155 11.72 -7.63 -8.25
N CYS A 156 11.53 -6.43 -7.71
CA CYS A 156 10.87 -5.34 -8.41
C CYS A 156 11.82 -4.76 -9.45
N LEU A 157 11.56 -5.01 -10.73
CA LEU A 157 12.40 -4.56 -11.83
C LEU A 157 11.84 -3.27 -12.45
N ALA A 158 12.66 -2.22 -12.48
CA ALA A 158 12.40 -1.06 -13.31
C ALA A 158 12.99 -1.30 -14.71
N TYR A 159 12.34 -0.81 -15.75
CA TYR A 159 12.83 -0.96 -17.13
C TYR A 159 12.78 0.34 -17.96
N TYR A 160 12.25 1.44 -17.40
CA TYR A 160 12.31 2.80 -17.95
C TYR A 160 11.95 3.86 -16.90
N LYS A 161 12.32 5.13 -17.14
CA LYS A 161 12.07 6.29 -16.25
C LYS A 161 12.60 6.10 -14.82
N TYR A 162 13.73 5.43 -14.67
CA TYR A 162 14.33 5.14 -13.37
C TYR A 162 15.86 5.13 -13.46
N ASP A 163 16.53 5.88 -12.58
CA ASP A 163 17.99 5.98 -12.54
C ASP A 163 18.59 6.34 -13.92
N ASP A 164 19.45 5.48 -14.45
CA ASP A 164 20.14 5.61 -15.75
C ASP A 164 19.43 4.84 -16.89
N LEU A 165 18.20 4.37 -16.67
CA LEU A 165 17.37 3.73 -17.70
C LEU A 165 16.76 4.76 -18.68
N PRO A 166 16.33 4.32 -19.87
CA PRO A 166 15.70 5.19 -20.86
C PRO A 166 14.52 6.00 -20.29
N ALA A 167 14.41 7.26 -20.69
CA ALA A 167 13.31 8.15 -20.27
C ALA A 167 11.95 7.79 -20.89
N SER A 168 11.96 7.04 -21.99
CA SER A 168 10.78 6.53 -22.69
C SER A 168 11.06 5.15 -23.26
N VAL A 169 10.01 4.38 -23.49
CA VAL A 169 10.10 3.08 -24.15
C VAL A 169 9.74 3.28 -25.61
N THR A 170 10.70 3.06 -26.51
CA THR A 170 10.48 3.01 -27.96
C THR A 170 10.50 1.58 -28.49
N HIS A 171 11.25 0.71 -27.83
CA HIS A 171 11.35 -0.73 -28.09
C HIS A 171 11.57 -1.46 -26.75
N PHE A 172 11.15 -2.71 -26.68
CA PHE A 172 11.45 -3.59 -25.55
C PHE A 172 12.56 -4.56 -25.97
N ASP A 173 13.72 -4.39 -25.34
CA ASP A 173 14.84 -5.30 -25.43
C ASP A 173 14.58 -6.46 -24.44
N LEU A 174 14.27 -7.65 -24.95
CA LEU A 174 13.82 -8.77 -24.09
C LEU A 174 14.98 -9.36 -23.30
N GLU A 175 16.20 -9.24 -23.82
CA GLU A 175 17.46 -9.64 -23.21
C GLU A 175 17.66 -8.91 -21.87
N TYR A 176 17.16 -7.67 -21.75
CA TYR A 176 17.13 -6.96 -20.46
C TYR A 176 16.37 -7.72 -19.36
N PHE A 177 15.24 -8.33 -19.71
CA PHE A 177 14.40 -9.07 -18.77
C PHE A 177 14.96 -10.47 -18.53
N GLU A 178 15.63 -11.07 -19.52
CA GLU A 178 16.38 -12.31 -19.35
C GLU A 178 17.52 -12.13 -18.34
N GLU A 179 18.34 -11.08 -18.47
CA GLU A 179 19.39 -10.73 -17.50
C GLU A 179 18.83 -10.59 -16.07
N ALA A 180 17.64 -9.99 -15.92
CA ALA A 180 16.98 -9.85 -14.63
C ALA A 180 16.53 -11.21 -14.04
N LEU A 181 16.04 -12.12 -14.89
CA LEU A 181 15.67 -13.48 -14.49
C LEU A 181 16.90 -14.31 -14.11
N GLU A 182 17.99 -14.20 -14.87
CA GLU A 182 19.27 -14.87 -14.56
C GLU A 182 19.84 -14.37 -13.23
N PHE A 183 19.84 -13.04 -13.02
CA PHE A 183 20.22 -12.46 -11.74
C PHE A 183 19.38 -13.03 -10.59
N LEU A 184 18.05 -13.06 -10.74
CA LEU A 184 17.17 -13.60 -9.70
C LEU A 184 17.42 -15.09 -9.44
N ARG A 185 17.63 -15.90 -10.48
CA ARG A 185 17.96 -17.34 -10.36
C ARG A 185 19.33 -17.59 -9.74
N SER A 186 20.27 -16.65 -9.86
CA SER A 186 21.60 -16.76 -9.27
C SER A 186 21.63 -16.47 -7.77
N ARG A 187 20.51 -16.00 -7.20
CA ARG A 187 20.41 -15.68 -5.77
C ARG A 187 20.44 -16.96 -4.93
N PRO A 188 21.19 -16.97 -3.80
CA PRO A 188 21.21 -18.10 -2.88
C PRO A 188 19.98 -18.17 -1.98
N GLU A 189 19.22 -17.08 -1.87
CA GLU A 189 18.02 -16.94 -1.05
C GLU A 189 16.79 -17.55 -1.72
#